data_AF-A0A4Q5QVM7-F1
#
_entry.id   AF-A0A4Q5QVM7-F1
#
_cell.length_a   1.000
_cell.length_b   1.000
_cell.length_c   1.000
_cell.angle_alpha   90.00
_cell.angle_beta   90.00
_cell.angle_gamma   90.00
#
_symmetry.space_group_name_H-M   'P 1'
#
loop_
_entity.id
_entity.type
_entity.pdbx_description
1 polymer ?
#
loop_
_entity_poly.entity_id
_entity_poly.type
_entity_poly.pdbx_seq_one_letter_code
_entity_poly.pdbx_strand_id
1 'polypeptide(L)'
;MSLSFVNKLLKRQRTSGSLAALPHRGGPSPLLDTAAHGQLAACVASQPDATLDELRVLLAACGGPAVGRTTVWQGLQALDLRRKKRVSTPPSGTPNG
;
A
#
# COMPACT_ATOMS: atom_id res chain seq x y z
N MET A 1 -29.14 24.75 -11.88
CA MET A 1 -29.41 23.29 -11.90
C MET A 1 -29.73 22.87 -13.32
N SER A 2 -29.06 21.86 -13.89
CA SER A 2 -29.28 21.45 -15.28
C SER A 2 -30.30 20.30 -15.38
N LEU A 3 -31.06 20.24 -16.49
CA LEU A 3 -32.00 19.14 -16.75
C LEU A 3 -31.32 17.77 -16.75
N SER A 4 -30.08 17.70 -17.23
CA SER A 4 -29.27 16.48 -17.23
C SER A 4 -28.98 15.97 -15.81
N PHE A 5 -28.83 16.86 -14.83
CA PHE A 5 -28.66 16.47 -13.43
C PHE A 5 -29.95 15.86 -12.86
N VAL A 6 -31.10 16.49 -13.10
CA VAL A 6 -32.42 16.00 -12.65
C VAL A 6 -32.75 14.64 -13.27
N ASN A 7 -32.49 14.46 -14.57
CA ASN A 7 -32.71 13.19 -15.25
C ASN A 7 -31.85 12.05 -14.70
N LYS A 8 -30.56 12.32 -14.38
CA LYS A 8 -29.68 11.33 -13.74
C LYS A 8 -30.18 10.96 -12.34
N LEU A 9 -30.71 11.94 -11.60
CA LEU A 9 -31.25 11.74 -10.26
C LEU A 9 -32.53 10.90 -10.28
N LEU A 10 -33.48 11.22 -11.17
CA LEU A 10 -34.72 10.44 -11.36
C LEU A 10 -34.42 9.00 -11.83
N LYS A 11 -33.46 8.83 -12.75
CA LYS A 11 -33.02 7.49 -13.17
C LYS A 11 -32.47 6.69 -11.99
N ARG A 12 -31.63 7.30 -11.15
CA ARG A 12 -31.09 6.65 -9.95
C ARG A 12 -32.19 6.24 -8.98
N GLN A 13 -33.16 7.13 -8.71
CA GLN A 13 -34.29 6.81 -7.84
C GLN A 13 -35.08 5.59 -8.34
N ARG A 14 -35.36 5.52 -9.64
CA ARG A 14 -36.11 4.41 -10.23
C ARG A 14 -35.33 3.10 -10.21
N THR A 15 -34.00 3.16 -10.34
CA THR A 15 -33.15 1.96 -10.42
C THR A 15 -32.75 1.44 -9.05
N SER A 16 -32.38 2.29 -8.09
CA SER A 16 -31.84 1.88 -6.79
C SER A 16 -32.71 2.30 -5.60
N GLY A 17 -33.85 2.95 -5.81
CA GLY A 17 -34.72 3.44 -4.74
C GLY A 17 -34.14 4.59 -3.92
N SER A 18 -32.97 5.13 -4.29
CA SER A 18 -32.23 6.11 -3.49
C SER A 18 -31.69 7.26 -4.33
N LEU A 19 -31.73 8.46 -3.76
CA LEU A 19 -31.13 9.67 -4.32
C LEU A 19 -29.67 9.87 -3.88
N ALA A 20 -29.17 9.05 -2.96
CA ALA A 20 -27.82 9.15 -2.43
C ALA A 20 -26.78 9.13 -3.57
N ALA A 21 -25.66 9.82 -3.36
CA ALA A 21 -24.52 9.74 -4.26
C ALA A 21 -24.09 8.27 -4.42
N LEU A 22 -23.81 7.86 -5.67
CA LEU A 22 -23.24 6.54 -5.89
C LEU A 22 -21.85 6.50 -5.23
N PRO A 23 -21.45 5.35 -4.67
CA PRO A 23 -20.09 5.18 -4.22
C PRO A 23 -19.16 5.52 -5.39
N HIS A 24 -18.07 6.23 -5.09
CA HIS A 24 -17.06 6.53 -6.09
C HIS A 24 -16.63 5.22 -6.73
N ARG A 25 -16.76 5.13 -8.07
CA ARG A 25 -16.17 4.01 -8.81
C ARG A 25 -14.66 4.19 -8.64
N GLY A 26 -14.10 3.42 -7.71
CA GLY A 26 -12.67 3.43 -7.43
C GLY A 26 -11.88 3.25 -8.71
N GLY A 27 -10.69 3.85 -8.76
CA GLY A 27 -9.80 3.76 -9.92
C GLY A 27 -9.37 2.31 -10.24
N PRO A 28 -8.40 2.13 -11.16
CA PRO A 28 -7.92 0.80 -11.52
C PRO A 28 -7.49 -0.02 -10.30
N SER A 29 -7.70 -1.34 -10.37
CA SER A 29 -7.34 -2.26 -9.29
C SER A 29 -5.87 -2.09 -8.89
N PRO A 30 -5.54 -2.11 -7.59
CA PRO A 30 -4.16 -1.99 -7.12
C PRO A 30 -3.27 -3.09 -7.73
N LEU A 31 -2.05 -2.71 -8.14
CA LEU A 31 -1.07 -3.64 -8.72
C LEU A 31 -0.55 -4.66 -7.68
N LEU A 32 -0.64 -4.31 -6.39
CA LEU A 32 -0.41 -5.22 -5.28
C LEU A 32 -1.75 -5.78 -4.83
N ASP A 33 -2.02 -7.02 -5.19
CA ASP A 33 -3.16 -7.76 -4.65
C ASP A 33 -2.90 -8.14 -3.17
N THR A 34 -3.96 -8.52 -2.47
CA THR A 34 -3.94 -9.07 -1.10
C THR A 34 -2.90 -10.17 -0.91
N ALA A 35 -2.74 -11.08 -1.88
CA ALA A 35 -1.71 -12.12 -1.85
C ALA A 35 -0.28 -11.54 -1.91
N ALA A 36 -0.06 -10.54 -2.75
CA ALA A 36 1.23 -9.87 -2.88
C ALA A 36 1.60 -9.08 -1.61
N HIS A 37 0.60 -8.53 -0.91
CA HIS A 37 0.81 -7.93 0.41
C HIS A 37 1.28 -8.94 1.46
N GLY A 38 0.72 -10.16 1.46
CA GLY A 38 1.16 -11.24 2.35
C GLY A 38 2.61 -11.68 2.07
N GLN A 39 2.98 -11.81 0.80
CA GLN A 39 4.35 -12.11 0.39
C GLN A 39 5.32 -11.00 0.80
N LEU A 40 4.95 -9.73 0.59
CA LEU A 40 5.76 -8.58 1.00
C LEU A 40 5.99 -8.58 2.53
N ALA A 41 4.94 -8.85 3.32
CA ALA A 41 5.06 -8.97 4.77
C ALA A 41 6.01 -10.10 5.19
N ALA A 42 5.95 -11.26 4.53
CA ALA A 42 6.85 -12.38 4.80
C ALA A 42 8.32 -12.03 4.45
N CYS A 43 8.55 -11.34 3.33
CA CYS A 43 9.89 -10.86 2.97
C CYS A 43 10.45 -9.90 4.03
N VAL A 44 9.64 -8.95 4.52
CA VAL A 44 10.05 -8.00 5.57
C VAL A 44 10.28 -8.70 6.91
N ALA A 45 9.47 -9.69 7.26
CA ALA A 45 9.66 -10.47 8.49
C ALA A 45 10.98 -11.27 8.47
N SER A 46 11.37 -11.78 7.30
CA SER A 46 12.65 -12.48 7.11
C SER A 46 13.85 -11.53 7.19
N GLN A 47 13.75 -10.35 6.56
CA GLN A 47 14.81 -9.33 6.55
C GLN A 47 14.25 -7.92 6.80
N PRO A 48 14.11 -7.50 8.07
CA PRO A 48 13.47 -6.22 8.41
C PRO A 48 14.31 -5.00 8.02
N ASP A 49 15.61 -5.16 7.82
CA ASP A 49 16.54 -4.09 7.44
C ASP A 49 16.75 -4.00 5.92
N ALA A 50 16.07 -4.85 5.13
CA ALA A 50 16.16 -4.84 3.67
C ALA A 50 15.72 -3.49 3.09
N THR A 51 16.47 -3.03 2.10
CA THR A 51 16.16 -1.84 1.31
C THR A 51 14.98 -2.10 0.38
N LEU A 52 14.37 -1.02 -0.14
CA LEU A 52 13.25 -1.15 -1.11
C LEU A 52 13.64 -1.91 -2.37
N ASP A 53 14.90 -1.81 -2.81
CA ASP A 53 15.40 -2.54 -3.98
C ASP A 53 15.59 -4.02 -3.68
N GLU A 54 16.10 -4.38 -2.50
CA GLU A 54 16.19 -5.78 -2.05
C GLU A 54 14.82 -6.41 -1.88
N LEU A 55 13.86 -5.70 -1.25
CA LEU A 55 12.49 -6.19 -1.10
C LEU A 55 11.82 -6.45 -2.44
N ARG A 56 12.10 -5.63 -3.47
CA ARG A 56 11.60 -5.85 -4.82
C ARG A 56 12.14 -7.13 -5.44
N VAL A 57 13.44 -7.38 -5.29
CA VAL A 57 14.08 -8.59 -5.80
C VAL A 57 13.59 -9.82 -5.05
N LEU A 58 13.48 -9.73 -3.72
CA LEU A 58 12.96 -10.80 -2.87
C LEU A 58 11.50 -11.14 -3.22
N LEU A 59 10.65 -10.12 -3.42
CA LEU A 59 9.25 -10.33 -3.80
C LEU A 59 9.15 -11.06 -5.15
N ALA A 60 9.96 -10.66 -6.14
CA ALA A 60 10.01 -11.34 -7.43
C ALA A 60 10.55 -12.78 -7.30
N ALA A 61 11.57 -13.00 -6.46
CA ALA A 61 12.12 -14.34 -6.19
C ALA A 61 11.11 -15.26 -5.48
N CYS A 62 10.23 -14.71 -4.65
CA CYS A 62 9.15 -15.43 -3.99
C CYS A 62 7.92 -15.68 -4.90
N GLY A 63 7.98 -15.34 -6.18
CA GLY A 63 6.88 -15.52 -7.14
C GLY A 63 5.80 -14.43 -7.07
N GLY A 64 6.10 -13.30 -6.43
CA GLY A 64 5.25 -12.13 -6.40
C GLY A 64 5.34 -11.26 -7.67
N PRO A 65 4.45 -10.26 -7.80
CA PRO A 65 4.44 -9.39 -8.96
C PRO A 65 5.71 -8.53 -9.03
N ALA A 66 6.26 -8.38 -10.24
CA ALA A 66 7.36 -7.45 -10.50
C ALA A 66 6.83 -6.00 -10.41
N VAL A 67 7.15 -5.32 -9.32
CA VAL A 67 6.65 -3.97 -9.03
C VAL A 67 7.78 -2.94 -8.90
N GLY A 68 7.48 -1.65 -9.11
CA GLY A 68 8.46 -0.58 -8.92
C GLY A 68 8.73 -0.24 -7.45
N ARG A 69 9.80 0.53 -7.18
CA ARG A 69 10.17 0.97 -5.81
C ARG A 69 9.05 1.73 -5.09
N THR A 70 8.32 2.58 -5.82
CA THR A 70 7.17 3.33 -5.28
C THR A 70 6.02 2.40 -4.87
N THR A 71 5.73 1.39 -5.67
CA THR A 71 4.69 0.39 -5.37
C THR A 71 5.05 -0.41 -4.12
N VAL A 72 6.31 -0.86 -3.98
CA VAL A 72 6.79 -1.51 -2.75
C VAL A 72 6.59 -0.60 -1.53
N TRP A 73 6.98 0.67 -1.64
CA TRP A 73 6.80 1.64 -0.55
C TRP A 73 5.33 1.84 -0.17
N GLN A 74 4.42 1.96 -1.16
CA GLN A 74 2.98 2.04 -0.90
C GLN A 74 2.44 0.78 -0.23
N GLY A 75 2.91 -0.41 -0.65
CA GLY A 75 2.57 -1.68 -0.01
C GLY A 75 3.03 -1.75 1.45
N LEU A 76 4.25 -1.28 1.74
CA LEU A 76 4.75 -1.20 3.13
C LEU A 76 3.92 -0.23 3.99
N GLN A 77 3.52 0.92 3.43
CA GLN A 77 2.62 1.85 4.12
C GLN A 77 1.23 1.25 4.37
N ALA A 78 0.67 0.55 3.40
CA ALA A 78 -0.62 -0.13 3.55
C ALA A 78 -0.59 -1.21 4.64
N LEU A 79 0.57 -1.84 4.84
CA LEU A 79 0.82 -2.82 5.90
C LEU A 79 1.22 -2.18 7.26
N ASP A 80 1.28 -0.85 7.35
CA ASP A 80 1.86 -0.08 8.47
C ASP A 80 3.26 -0.57 8.91
N LEU A 81 4.01 -1.20 8.00
CA LEU A 81 5.37 -1.67 8.22
C LEU A 81 6.33 -0.51 7.98
N ARG A 82 6.36 0.42 8.92
CA ARG A 82 7.30 1.55 8.91
C ARG A 82 8.68 1.07 9.34
N ARG A 83 9.73 1.49 8.61
CA ARG A 83 11.12 1.23 8.98
C ARG A 83 11.41 1.88 10.34
N LYS A 84 11.58 1.05 11.37
CA LYS A 84 11.97 1.51 12.71
C LYS A 84 13.40 2.06 12.64
N LYS A 85 13.56 3.37 12.86
CA LYS A 85 14.89 3.99 13.00
C LYS A 85 15.52 3.50 14.30
N ARG A 86 16.68 2.86 14.26
CA ARG A 86 17.47 2.60 15.47
C ARG A 86 18.10 3.91 15.94
N VAL A 87 18.04 4.18 17.25
CA VAL A 87 18.73 5.30 17.87
C VAL A 87 20.23 4.99 17.79
N SER A 88 21.02 5.91 17.25
CA SER A 88 22.48 5.77 17.19
C SER A 88 23.00 5.72 18.62
N THR A 89 23.45 4.56 19.09
CA THR A 89 24.11 4.45 20.39
C THR A 89 25.50 5.10 20.26
N PRO A 90 25.85 6.11 21.08
CA PRO A 90 27.21 6.64 21.06
C PRO A 90 28.20 5.53 21.42
N PRO A 91 29.41 5.51 20.82
CA PRO A 91 30.41 4.50 21.15
C PRO A 91 30.72 4.58 22.65
N SER A 92 30.69 3.44 23.33
CA SER A 92 31.11 3.31 24.72
C SER A 92 32.55 3.80 24.83
N GLY A 93 32.75 4.95 25.48
CA GLY A 93 34.08 5.51 25.70
C GLY A 93 34.96 4.49 26.44
N THR A 94 36.08 4.13 25.83
CA THR A 94 37.15 3.40 26.51
C THR A 94 37.68 4.27 27.65
N PRO A 95 37.68 3.81 28.91
CA PRO A 95 38.35 4.51 29.99
C PRO A 95 39.85 4.31 29.80
N ASN A 96 40.58 5.38 29.51
CA ASN A 96 42.03 5.40 29.63
C ASN A 96 42.35 5.64 31.11
N GLY A 97 42.92 4.62 31.76
CA GLY A 97 43.51 4.66 33.10
C GLY A 97 44.66 3.67 33.16
#